data_AF-A0A523WWC8-F1
#
_entry.id   AF-A0A523WWC8-F1
#
_cell.length_a   1.000
_cell.length_b   1.000
_cell.length_c   1.000
_cell.angle_alpha   90.00
_cell.angle_beta   90.00
_cell.angle_gamma   90.00
#
_symmetry.space_group_name_H-M   'P 1'
#
loop_
_entity.id
_entity.type
_entity.pdbx_description
1 polymer ?
#
loop_
_entity_poly.entity_id
_entity_poly.type
_entity_poly.pdbx_seq_one_letter_code
_entity_poly.pdbx_strand_id
1 'polypeptide(L)' 'MKVTLTRKTTPQEIINLGWEVLTKEMGPLGATRFWMYVTRGEGDSVLKFKRMWKGKSVEEIHQEILKAKENGEI' A
#
# COMPACT_ATOMS: atom_id res chain seq x y z
N MET A 1 -6.76 -3.01 -30.77
CA MET A 1 -6.26 -1.61 -30.72
C MET A 1 -5.51 -1.40 -29.42
N LYS A 2 -4.27 -0.91 -29.45
CA LYS A 2 -3.60 -0.40 -28.24
C LYS A 2 -4.23 0.96 -27.94
N VAL A 3 -4.92 1.09 -26.80
CA VAL A 3 -5.50 2.37 -26.37
C VAL A 3 -4.36 3.23 -25.85
N THR A 4 -3.93 4.20 -26.65
CA THR A 4 -2.89 5.17 -26.27
C THR A 4 -3.57 6.38 -25.62
N LEU A 5 -3.18 6.72 -24.39
CA LEU A 5 -3.70 7.87 -23.64
C LEU A 5 -3.37 9.19 -24.37
N THR A 6 -4.25 9.63 -25.26
CA THR A 6 -4.06 10.82 -26.12
C THR A 6 -5.24 11.80 -26.07
N ARG A 7 -6.28 11.51 -25.27
CA ARG A 7 -7.45 12.37 -25.05
C ARG A 7 -7.42 12.94 -23.62
N LYS A 8 -8.18 14.01 -23.33
CA LYS A 8 -8.54 14.43 -21.96
C LYS A 8 -9.29 13.28 -21.26
N THR A 9 -8.55 12.30 -20.79
CA THR A 9 -9.06 11.16 -20.03
C THR A 9 -9.14 11.59 -18.58
N THR A 10 -10.30 11.42 -17.97
CA THR A 10 -10.51 11.71 -16.55
C THR A 10 -9.68 10.71 -15.70
N PRO A 11 -9.31 11.08 -14.47
CA PRO A 11 -8.62 10.14 -13.57
C PRO A 11 -9.38 8.82 -13.40
N GLN A 12 -10.72 8.87 -13.35
CA GLN A 12 -11.55 7.67 -13.21
C GLN A 12 -11.47 6.75 -14.45
N GLU A 13 -11.46 7.31 -15.65
CA GLU A 13 -11.30 6.54 -16.89
C GLU A 13 -9.93 5.87 -16.96
N ILE A 14 -8.87 6.52 -16.47
CA ILE A 14 -7.52 5.93 -16.38
C ILE A 14 -7.52 4.76 -15.38
N ILE A 15 -8.14 4.93 -14.21
CA ILE A 15 -8.25 3.88 -13.19
C ILE A 15 -9.02 2.68 -13.74
N ASN A 16 -10.15 2.91 -14.42
CA ASN A 16 -10.96 1.85 -15.02
C ASN A 16 -10.17 1.09 -16.09
N LEU A 17 -9.44 1.80 -16.95
CA LEU A 17 -8.59 1.18 -17.98
C LEU A 17 -7.47 0.34 -17.33
N GLY A 18 -6.82 0.87 -16.30
CA GLY A 18 -5.80 0.14 -15.54
C GLY A 18 -6.37 -1.13 -14.91
N TRP A 19 -7.56 -1.05 -14.29
CA TRP A 19 -8.24 -2.21 -13.73
C TRP A 19 -8.58 -3.26 -14.79
N GLU A 20 -9.13 -2.86 -15.94
CA GLU A 20 -9.45 -3.78 -17.04
C GLU A 20 -8.20 -4.51 -17.55
N VAL A 21 -7.11 -3.78 -17.79
CA VAL A 21 -5.84 -4.37 -18.25
C VAL A 21 -5.28 -5.34 -17.21
N LEU A 22 -5.23 -4.93 -15.94
CA LEU A 22 -4.70 -5.78 -14.87
C LEU A 22 -5.56 -7.04 -14.69
N THR A 23 -6.88 -6.90 -14.61
CA THR A 23 -7.77 -8.06 -14.42
C THR A 23 -7.71 -9.04 -15.59
N LYS A 24 -7.53 -8.54 -16.81
CA LYS A 24 -7.35 -9.39 -18.00
C LYS A 24 -6.06 -10.21 -17.95
N GLU A 25 -4.95 -9.62 -17.52
CA GLU A 25 -3.63 -10.26 -17.58
C GLU A 25 -3.31 -11.15 -16.36
N MET A 26 -3.78 -10.78 -15.17
CA MET A 26 -3.45 -11.48 -13.91
C MET A 26 -4.67 -11.94 -13.10
N GLY A 27 -5.88 -11.79 -13.65
CA GLY A 27 -7.12 -12.09 -12.96
C GLY A 27 -7.46 -11.09 -11.83
N PRO A 28 -8.69 -11.14 -11.30
CA PRO A 28 -9.14 -10.22 -10.24
C PRO A 28 -8.26 -10.25 -8.97
N LEU A 29 -7.82 -11.45 -8.56
CA LEU A 29 -6.98 -11.61 -7.37
C LEU A 29 -5.58 -11.02 -7.58
N GLY A 30 -4.97 -11.28 -8.75
CA GLY A 30 -3.66 -10.72 -9.10
C GLY A 30 -3.70 -9.20 -9.19
N ALA A 31 -4.71 -8.65 -9.86
CA ALA A 31 -4.91 -7.21 -10.01
C ALA A 31 -5.08 -6.51 -8.66
N THR A 32 -5.84 -7.11 -7.75
CA THR A 32 -6.01 -6.60 -6.39
C THR A 32 -4.68 -6.56 -5.63
N ARG A 33 -3.90 -7.64 -5.67
CA ARG A 33 -2.58 -7.70 -5.02
C ARG A 33 -1.61 -6.68 -5.61
N PHE A 34 -1.62 -6.52 -6.94
CA PHE A 34 -0.83 -5.49 -7.61
C PHE A 34 -1.13 -4.11 -7.02
N TRP A 35 -2.41 -3.74 -6.94
CA TRP A 35 -2.81 -2.48 -6.32
C TRP A 35 -2.34 -2.37 -4.87
N MET A 36 -2.53 -3.41 -4.05
CA MET A 36 -2.03 -3.42 -2.67
C MET A 36 -0.52 -3.20 -2.55
N TYR A 37 0.28 -3.70 -3.50
CA TYR A 37 1.74 -3.51 -3.49
C TYR A 37 2.16 -2.11 -3.96
N VAL A 38 1.49 -1.55 -4.96
CA VAL A 38 1.88 -0.25 -5.55
C VAL A 38 1.27 0.93 -4.81
N THR A 39 0.11 0.75 -4.18
CA THR A 39 -0.44 1.75 -3.27
C THR A 39 0.34 1.68 -1.96
N ARG A 40 0.96 2.80 -1.56
CA ARG A 40 1.36 2.96 -0.16
C ARG A 40 0.10 2.81 0.67
N GLY A 41 0.03 1.80 1.54
CA GLY A 41 -1.13 1.59 2.39
C GLY A 41 -1.47 2.88 3.15
N GLU A 42 -2.67 3.38 2.94
CA GLU A 42 -3.27 4.41 3.79
C GLU A 42 -4.42 3.74 4.53
N GLY A 43 -4.23 3.52 5.81
CA GLY A 43 -5.22 2.86 6.66
C GLY A 43 -4.95 3.16 8.12
N ASP A 44 -5.93 2.87 8.96
CA ASP A 44 -5.89 3.21 10.39
C ASP A 44 -4.66 2.63 11.08
N SER A 45 -4.22 1.42 10.70
CA SER A 45 -3.00 0.80 11.22
C SER A 45 -1.75 1.60 10.86
N VAL A 46 -1.63 2.11 9.63
CA VAL A 46 -0.49 2.93 9.20
C VAL A 46 -0.50 4.28 9.90
N LEU A 47 -1.67 4.91 10.06
CA LEU A 47 -1.82 6.14 10.84
C LEU A 47 -1.53 5.92 12.33
N LYS A 48 -1.96 4.78 12.89
CA LYS A 48 -1.70 4.39 14.28
C LYS A 48 -0.21 4.18 14.50
N PHE A 49 0.49 3.46 13.64
CA PHE A 49 1.94 3.29 13.74
C PHE A 49 2.68 4.61 13.57
N LYS A 50 2.29 5.45 12.61
CA LYS A 50 2.87 6.81 12.49
C LYS A 50 2.70 7.64 13.76
N ARG A 51 1.55 7.52 14.46
CA ARG A 51 1.32 8.20 15.74
C ARG A 51 2.14 7.58 16.88
N MET A 52 2.14 6.26 16.99
CA MET A 52 2.85 5.49 18.01
C MET A 52 4.36 5.75 17.99
N TRP A 53 4.95 5.78 16.79
CA TRP A 53 6.39 5.94 16.59
C TRP A 53 6.81 7.39 16.33
N LYS A 54 5.90 8.35 16.51
CA LYS A 54 6.17 9.76 16.21
C LYS A 54 7.31 10.28 17.08
N GLY A 55 8.36 10.80 16.43
CA GLY A 55 9.51 11.37 17.12
C GLY A 55 10.55 10.37 17.60
N LYS A 56 10.36 9.07 17.35
CA LYS A 56 11.36 8.04 17.60
C LYS A 56 12.20 7.77 16.36
N SER A 57 13.51 7.63 16.56
CA SER A 57 14.45 7.08 15.58
C SER A 57 14.21 5.59 15.36
N VAL A 58 14.74 5.06 14.26
CA VAL A 58 14.63 3.63 13.95
C VAL A 58 15.29 2.78 15.04
N GLU A 59 16.40 3.26 15.60
CA GLU A 59 17.14 2.61 16.67
C GLU A 59 16.33 2.52 17.96
N GLU A 60 15.63 3.59 18.34
CA GLU A 60 14.75 3.62 19.52
C GLU A 60 13.57 2.65 19.35
N ILE A 61 12.95 2.62 18.16
CA ILE A 61 11.88 1.68 17.82
C ILE A 61 12.38 0.24 17.95
N HIS A 62 13.57 -0.04 17.41
CA HIS A 62 14.17 -1.38 17.47
C HIS A 62 14.42 -1.83 18.91
N GLN A 63 14.97 -0.97 19.77
CA GLN A 63 15.20 -1.30 21.18
C GLN A 63 13.90 -1.57 21.95
N GLU A 64 12.83 -0.83 21.65
CA GLU A 64 11.53 -1.04 22.30
C GLU A 64 10.89 -2.36 21.89
N ILE A 65 11.02 -2.75 20.62
CA ILE A 65 10.57 -4.06 20.14
C ILE A 65 11.35 -5.19 20.84
N LEU A 66 12.68 -5.05 20.99
CA LEU A 66 13.49 -6.05 21.68
C LEU A 66 13.07 -6.20 23.15
N LYS A 67 12.86 -5.08 23.86
CA LYS A 67 12.38 -5.10 25.25
C LYS A 67 11.00 -5.75 25.39
N ALA A 68 10.06 -5.40 24.51
CA ALA A 68 8.73 -5.99 24.53
C ALA A 68 8.77 -7.51 24.34
N LYS A 69 9.68 -7.99 23.48
CA LYS A 69 9.92 -9.42 23.26
C LYS A 69 10.56 -10.10 24.47
N GLU A 70 11.52 -9.46 25.13
CA GLU A 70 12.13 -9.96 26.38
C GLU A 70 11.11 -10.04 27.52
N ASN A 71 10.16 -9.11 27.57
CA ASN A 71 9.09 -9.07 28.55
C ASN A 71 7.91 -10.02 28.24
N GLY A 72 7.90 -10.65 27.07
CA GLY A 72 6.79 -11.51 26.63
C GLY A 72 5.49 -10.76 26.29
N GLU A 73 5.59 -9.46 25.98
CA GLU A 73 4.46 -8.61 25.57
C GLU A 73 4.09 -8.79 24.09
N ILE A 74 5.05 -9.30 23.30
CA ILE A 74 4.92 -9.67 21.87
C ILE A 74 5.73 -10.91 21.52
#